data_AF-A0A6C2UU75-F1
#
_entry.id   AF-A0A6C2UU75-F1
#
_cell.length_a   1.000
_cell.length_b   1.000
_cell.length_c   1.000
_cell.angle_alpha   90.00
_cell.angle_beta   90.00
_cell.angle_gamma   90.00
#
_symmetry.space_group_name_H-M   'P 1'
#
loop_
_entity.id
_entity.type
_entity.pdbx_description
1 polymer ?
#
loop_
_entity_poly.entity_id
_entity_poly.type
_entity_poly.pdbx_seq_one_letter_code
_entity_poly.pdbx_strand_id
1 'polypeptide(L)'
;MKKSSIRFLITLLVTGSISASAQTGFTDGGGDHLWSNPANWSAGLPDAADAVTQTASGGALLNLDSDAGTVASFNNGNNSTSTFNIVSGGSLTTGGRFDIANSDGVGVGILNVDGGSLSVGGDFQLGRFGTRSGIVTLNTGSITASGQTQIGGWNTGTGDLTINGGTYTANERVRVGVTGAGALTMNAGTLDLTGQWGPGTLEVGNGAGDGLFVLNGGTVSVDLFSMDDTAAGSARAEINGGLLQIRNKWSDDAFTVANDDAEFFIGNGVVERDGDSISLFTSAVDAGNITWDSSSTTMLTENWDVSYTNGTGSILFVDYNDATAGSTTMWAAIPEPATLGLVAAMGGIMLMVRRAFML
;
A
#
# COMPACT_ATOMS: atom_id res chain seq x y z
N MET A 1 -49.97 -44.01 54.82
CA MET A 1 -50.15 -43.50 53.43
C MET A 1 -48.82 -42.97 52.94
N LYS A 2 -48.12 -43.73 52.09
CA LYS A 2 -46.79 -43.36 51.57
C LYS A 2 -46.93 -42.49 50.32
N LYS A 3 -46.20 -41.37 50.32
CA LYS A 3 -46.06 -40.36 49.27
C LYS A 3 -45.49 -40.97 47.98
N SER A 4 -45.99 -40.52 46.83
CA SER A 4 -45.24 -40.55 45.58
C SER A 4 -45.46 -39.23 44.85
N SER A 5 -44.45 -38.37 44.87
CA SER A 5 -44.40 -37.12 44.12
C SER A 5 -43.62 -37.39 42.84
N ILE A 6 -44.31 -37.45 41.71
CA ILE A 6 -43.72 -37.55 40.38
C ILE A 6 -43.00 -36.23 40.08
N ARG A 7 -41.67 -36.29 39.94
CA ARG A 7 -40.85 -35.17 39.47
C ARG A 7 -40.69 -35.28 37.96
N PHE A 8 -41.26 -34.33 37.23
CA PHE A 8 -41.06 -34.17 35.79
C PHE A 8 -39.69 -33.51 35.59
N LEU A 9 -38.75 -34.23 34.99
CA LEU A 9 -37.44 -33.69 34.61
C LEU A 9 -37.56 -33.15 33.17
N ILE A 10 -37.61 -31.83 33.02
CA ILE A 10 -37.54 -31.17 31.71
C ILE A 10 -36.05 -31.03 31.38
N THR A 11 -35.57 -31.84 30.43
CA THR A 11 -34.25 -31.68 29.84
C THR A 11 -34.33 -30.60 28.76
N LEU A 12 -33.82 -29.41 29.07
CA LEU A 12 -33.65 -28.33 28.11
C LEU A 12 -32.47 -28.67 27.18
N LEU A 13 -32.77 -29.15 25.97
CA LEU A 13 -31.78 -29.37 24.92
C LEU A 13 -31.41 -28.02 24.31
N VAL A 14 -30.31 -27.42 24.79
CA VAL A 14 -29.71 -26.24 24.14
C VAL A 14 -29.00 -26.74 22.88
N THR A 15 -29.70 -26.71 21.75
CA THR A 15 -29.07 -26.83 20.43
C THR A 15 -28.29 -25.54 20.19
N GLY A 16 -27.03 -25.51 20.62
CA GLY A 16 -26.11 -24.47 20.17
C GLY A 16 -26.01 -24.55 18.65
N SER A 17 -26.42 -23.49 17.96
CA SER A 17 -26.17 -23.33 16.53
C SER A 17 -24.66 -23.30 16.33
N ILE A 18 -24.09 -24.43 15.90
CA ILE A 18 -22.74 -24.43 15.37
C ILE A 18 -22.87 -23.76 14.01
N SER A 19 -22.55 -22.47 13.93
CA SER A 19 -22.40 -21.79 12.63
C SER A 19 -21.19 -22.41 11.94
N ALA A 20 -21.42 -23.47 11.15
CA ALA A 20 -20.45 -23.91 10.18
C ALA A 20 -20.36 -22.79 9.13
N SER A 21 -19.15 -22.27 8.90
CA SER A 21 -18.90 -21.46 7.69
C SER A 21 -19.17 -22.37 6.50
N ALA A 22 -20.17 -22.01 5.69
CA ALA A 22 -20.39 -22.68 4.43
C ALA A 22 -19.26 -22.22 3.49
N GLN A 23 -18.63 -23.17 2.80
CA GLN A 23 -17.63 -22.85 1.78
C GLN A 23 -18.34 -22.92 0.43
N THR A 24 -18.20 -21.87 -0.38
CA THR A 24 -18.74 -21.84 -1.74
C THR A 24 -17.64 -21.57 -2.75
N GLY A 25 -17.64 -22.34 -3.83
CA GLY A 25 -16.66 -22.24 -4.91
C GLY A 25 -17.26 -21.59 -6.13
N PHE A 26 -16.56 -20.61 -6.72
CA PHE A 26 -16.86 -20.18 -8.08
C PHE A 26 -16.33 -21.23 -9.05
N THR A 27 -17.23 -21.97 -9.70
CA THR A 27 -16.94 -23.05 -10.62
C THR A 27 -17.11 -22.66 -12.08
N ASP A 28 -17.70 -21.50 -12.34
CA ASP A 28 -18.03 -21.01 -13.69
C ASP A 28 -18.95 -21.97 -14.47
N GLY A 29 -19.78 -22.74 -13.77
CA GLY A 29 -20.65 -23.76 -14.38
C GLY A 29 -21.72 -23.22 -15.34
N GLY A 30 -22.10 -21.96 -15.20
CA GLY A 30 -23.02 -21.25 -16.10
C GLY A 30 -22.34 -20.64 -17.33
N GLY A 31 -21.03 -20.44 -17.29
CA GLY A 31 -20.19 -20.02 -18.43
C GLY A 31 -20.35 -18.55 -18.87
N ASP A 32 -21.10 -17.73 -18.14
CA ASP A 32 -21.20 -16.29 -18.38
C ASP A 32 -20.21 -15.47 -17.53
N HIS A 33 -19.45 -16.13 -16.65
CA HIS A 33 -18.44 -15.53 -15.78
C HIS A 33 -18.99 -14.52 -14.77
N LEU A 34 -20.31 -14.41 -14.59
CA LEU A 34 -20.94 -13.41 -13.74
C LEU A 34 -21.06 -13.90 -12.29
N TRP A 35 -20.72 -13.03 -11.33
CA TRP A 35 -20.99 -13.28 -9.91
C TRP A 35 -22.48 -13.51 -9.66
N SER A 36 -23.35 -12.75 -10.33
CA SER A 36 -24.79 -12.72 -10.10
C SER A 36 -25.53 -13.96 -10.61
N ASN A 37 -24.88 -14.86 -11.34
CA ASN A 37 -25.49 -16.09 -11.82
C ASN A 37 -25.30 -17.25 -10.80
N PRO A 38 -26.37 -17.74 -10.14
CA PRO A 38 -26.27 -18.84 -9.18
C PRO A 38 -25.67 -20.13 -9.77
N ALA A 39 -25.78 -20.35 -11.09
CA ALA A 39 -25.23 -21.54 -11.76
C ALA A 39 -23.70 -21.56 -11.82
N ASN A 40 -23.04 -20.41 -11.60
CA ASN A 40 -21.58 -20.34 -11.51
C ASN A 40 -21.01 -20.74 -10.15
N TRP A 41 -21.88 -21.02 -9.16
CA TRP A 41 -21.50 -21.29 -7.80
C TRP A 41 -21.85 -22.71 -7.40
N SER A 42 -20.97 -23.36 -6.63
CA SER A 42 -21.19 -24.74 -6.16
C SER A 42 -22.36 -24.89 -5.20
N ALA A 43 -22.76 -23.81 -4.51
CA ALA A 43 -23.79 -23.81 -3.47
C ALA A 43 -24.82 -22.68 -3.65
N GLY A 44 -24.97 -22.13 -4.87
CA GLY A 44 -25.77 -20.93 -5.11
C GLY A 44 -25.01 -19.65 -4.76
N LEU A 45 -25.69 -18.50 -4.87
CA LEU A 45 -25.06 -17.19 -4.63
C LEU A 45 -24.50 -17.10 -3.20
N PRO A 46 -23.24 -16.66 -3.03
CA PRO A 46 -22.64 -16.48 -1.72
C PRO A 46 -23.39 -15.45 -0.86
N ASP A 47 -23.41 -15.67 0.46
CA ASP A 47 -23.90 -14.73 1.47
C ASP A 47 -22.86 -14.48 2.59
N ALA A 48 -23.25 -13.73 3.62
CA ALA A 48 -22.37 -13.29 4.69
C ALA A 48 -21.77 -14.42 5.54
N ALA A 49 -22.32 -15.64 5.49
CA ALA A 49 -21.76 -16.82 6.16
C ALA A 49 -20.72 -17.55 5.31
N ASP A 50 -20.64 -17.24 4.01
CA ASP A 50 -19.86 -18.00 3.06
C ASP A 50 -18.39 -17.56 3.00
N ALA A 51 -17.49 -18.53 3.10
CA ALA A 51 -16.10 -18.39 2.67
C ALA A 51 -16.01 -18.72 1.18
N VAL A 52 -15.66 -17.73 0.36
CA VAL A 52 -15.67 -17.83 -1.09
C VAL A 52 -14.28 -18.20 -1.61
N THR A 53 -14.21 -19.13 -2.56
CA THR A 53 -12.97 -19.47 -3.26
C THR A 53 -13.19 -19.56 -4.77
N GLN A 54 -12.31 -18.96 -5.56
CA GLN A 54 -12.34 -19.13 -7.01
C GLN A 54 -11.68 -20.46 -7.41
N THR A 55 -12.48 -21.49 -7.71
CA THR A 55 -11.99 -22.86 -7.97
C THR A 55 -11.97 -23.24 -9.45
N ALA A 56 -12.63 -22.45 -10.31
CA ALA A 56 -12.61 -22.62 -11.76
C ALA A 56 -11.16 -22.61 -12.30
N SER A 57 -10.82 -23.56 -13.18
CA SER A 57 -9.45 -23.78 -13.69
C SER A 57 -9.22 -23.13 -15.04
N GLY A 58 -7.95 -22.91 -15.42
CA GLY A 58 -7.56 -22.62 -16.81
C GLY A 58 -7.64 -21.15 -17.21
N GLY A 59 -7.31 -20.23 -16.29
CA GLY A 59 -7.44 -18.79 -16.55
C GLY A 59 -8.85 -18.26 -16.32
N ALA A 60 -9.59 -18.90 -15.41
CA ALA A 60 -10.98 -18.57 -15.13
C ALA A 60 -11.16 -17.09 -14.80
N LEU A 61 -12.23 -16.53 -15.35
CA LEU A 61 -12.65 -15.15 -15.18
C LEU A 61 -13.90 -15.11 -14.29
N LEU A 62 -13.89 -14.23 -13.30
CA LEU A 62 -15.06 -13.86 -12.52
C LEU A 62 -15.26 -12.35 -12.67
N ASN A 63 -16.47 -11.92 -13.03
CA ASN A 63 -16.85 -10.53 -13.17
C ASN A 63 -17.93 -10.19 -12.13
N LEU A 64 -17.71 -9.10 -11.40
CA LEU A 64 -18.67 -8.49 -10.51
C LEU A 64 -19.14 -7.15 -11.11
N ASP A 65 -20.37 -7.15 -11.60
CA ASP A 65 -21.02 -6.03 -12.29
C ASP A 65 -22.24 -5.49 -11.55
N SER A 66 -22.55 -6.07 -10.38
CA SER A 66 -23.62 -5.65 -9.47
C SER A 66 -23.17 -5.76 -8.02
N ASP A 67 -23.98 -5.27 -7.10
CA ASP A 67 -23.73 -5.47 -5.67
C ASP A 67 -23.84 -6.97 -5.28
N ALA A 68 -22.75 -7.53 -4.77
CA ALA A 68 -22.68 -8.88 -4.21
C ALA A 68 -23.01 -8.91 -2.71
N GLY A 69 -23.16 -7.76 -2.06
CA GLY A 69 -23.35 -7.66 -0.63
C GLY A 69 -22.08 -8.06 0.15
N THR A 70 -22.27 -8.86 1.19
CA THR A 70 -21.20 -9.26 2.11
C THR A 70 -20.98 -10.76 2.05
N VAL A 71 -19.72 -11.19 2.04
CA VAL A 71 -19.29 -12.58 2.26
C VAL A 71 -18.35 -12.67 3.47
N ALA A 72 -18.14 -13.86 4.04
CA ALA A 72 -17.27 -14.01 5.20
C ALA A 72 -15.80 -13.75 4.86
N SER A 73 -15.32 -14.32 3.74
CA SER A 73 -13.97 -14.12 3.21
C SER A 73 -13.94 -14.44 1.72
N PHE A 74 -12.89 -13.99 1.03
CA PHE A 74 -12.70 -14.28 -0.39
C PHE A 74 -11.27 -14.68 -0.68
N ASN A 75 -11.08 -15.76 -1.43
CA ASN A 75 -9.79 -16.20 -1.93
C ASN A 75 -9.84 -16.31 -3.46
N ASN A 76 -9.19 -15.36 -4.12
CA ASN A 76 -8.86 -15.44 -5.53
C ASN A 76 -7.58 -16.26 -5.70
N GLY A 77 -7.70 -17.57 -5.58
CA GLY A 77 -6.60 -18.48 -5.80
C GLY A 77 -7.13 -19.79 -6.34
N ASN A 78 -6.73 -20.11 -7.56
CA ASN A 78 -6.69 -21.49 -8.02
C ASN A 78 -5.21 -21.89 -8.21
N ASN A 79 -4.93 -23.18 -8.39
CA ASN A 79 -3.56 -23.66 -8.65
C ASN A 79 -3.07 -23.34 -10.08
N SER A 80 -3.63 -22.30 -10.69
CA SER A 80 -3.36 -21.77 -12.03
C SER A 80 -3.50 -20.23 -11.99
N THR A 81 -3.79 -19.60 -13.13
CA THR A 81 -4.19 -18.19 -13.15
C THR A 81 -5.69 -18.05 -12.89
N SER A 82 -6.09 -17.14 -12.01
CA SER A 82 -7.48 -16.74 -11.78
C SER A 82 -7.62 -15.22 -11.82
N THR A 83 -8.62 -14.72 -12.55
CA THR A 83 -8.90 -13.28 -12.67
C THR A 83 -10.25 -12.96 -12.05
N PHE A 84 -10.27 -11.91 -11.23
CA PHE A 84 -11.46 -11.33 -10.67
C PHE A 84 -11.54 -9.85 -11.06
N ASN A 85 -12.61 -9.46 -11.73
CA ASN A 85 -12.85 -8.07 -12.12
C ASN A 85 -14.02 -7.51 -11.30
N ILE A 86 -13.82 -6.34 -10.71
CA ILE A 86 -14.87 -5.53 -10.12
C ILE A 86 -15.05 -4.32 -11.03
N VAL A 87 -16.13 -4.30 -11.82
CA VAL A 87 -16.40 -3.25 -12.80
C VAL A 87 -17.42 -2.25 -12.25
N SER A 88 -17.71 -1.19 -12.99
CA SER A 88 -18.74 -0.21 -12.62
C SER A 88 -20.08 -0.89 -12.28
N GLY A 89 -20.65 -0.52 -11.12
CA GLY A 89 -21.85 -1.15 -10.56
C GLY A 89 -21.57 -2.35 -9.65
N GLY A 90 -20.38 -2.95 -9.75
CA GLY A 90 -19.92 -4.02 -8.88
C GLY A 90 -19.50 -3.52 -7.50
N SER A 91 -19.99 -4.17 -6.44
CA SER A 91 -19.51 -3.94 -5.08
C SER A 91 -19.45 -5.23 -4.27
N LEU A 92 -18.36 -5.41 -3.53
CA LEU A 92 -18.19 -6.56 -2.64
C LEU A 92 -17.64 -6.11 -1.29
N THR A 93 -18.23 -6.64 -0.22
CA THR A 93 -17.69 -6.55 1.14
C THR A 93 -17.26 -7.93 1.62
N THR A 94 -16.08 -8.05 2.22
CA THR A 94 -15.73 -9.23 3.02
C THR A 94 -15.76 -8.88 4.49
N GLY A 95 -16.38 -9.71 5.33
CA GLY A 95 -16.35 -9.53 6.79
C GLY A 95 -14.96 -9.79 7.37
N GLY A 96 -14.19 -10.66 6.72
CA GLY A 96 -12.81 -10.99 7.06
C GLY A 96 -11.87 -10.71 5.91
N ARG A 97 -10.93 -11.63 5.73
CA ARG A 97 -9.80 -11.50 4.81
C ARG A 97 -10.22 -11.56 3.33
N PHE A 98 -9.46 -10.84 2.52
CA PHE A 98 -9.46 -10.94 1.08
C PHE A 98 -8.07 -11.34 0.60
N ASP A 99 -7.97 -12.45 -0.12
CA ASP A 99 -6.70 -13.03 -0.55
C ASP A 99 -6.60 -13.07 -2.08
N ILE A 100 -5.46 -12.64 -2.60
CA ILE A 100 -5.07 -12.82 -3.99
C ILE A 100 -3.89 -13.79 -4.05
N ALA A 101 -4.07 -14.87 -4.79
CA ALA A 101 -3.11 -15.96 -4.96
C ALA A 101 -2.79 -16.69 -3.63
N ASN A 102 -3.82 -17.17 -2.93
CA ASN A 102 -3.66 -17.91 -1.68
C ASN A 102 -4.17 -19.38 -1.73
N SER A 103 -4.10 -20.06 -2.88
CA SER A 103 -4.42 -21.49 -2.98
C SER A 103 -3.19 -22.37 -3.26
N ASP A 104 -3.31 -23.67 -3.00
CA ASP A 104 -2.23 -24.67 -2.93
C ASP A 104 -1.43 -24.91 -4.23
N GLY A 105 -0.52 -24.02 -4.61
CA GLY A 105 0.40 -24.26 -5.72
C GLY A 105 1.18 -23.03 -6.21
N VAL A 106 1.45 -23.00 -7.52
CA VAL A 106 2.15 -21.93 -8.27
C VAL A 106 1.14 -20.90 -8.86
N GLY A 107 0.05 -20.65 -8.14
CA GLY A 107 -1.08 -19.87 -8.65
C GLY A 107 -0.77 -18.38 -8.82
N VAL A 108 -1.37 -17.78 -9.85
CA VAL A 108 -1.38 -16.32 -10.09
C VAL A 108 -2.80 -15.82 -9.90
N GLY A 109 -3.03 -15.03 -8.86
CA GLY A 109 -4.31 -14.36 -8.63
C GLY A 109 -4.24 -12.95 -9.20
N ILE A 110 -5.25 -12.54 -9.96
CA ILE A 110 -5.36 -11.21 -10.54
C ILE A 110 -6.67 -10.57 -10.09
N LEU A 111 -6.60 -9.38 -9.50
CA LEU A 111 -7.76 -8.54 -9.24
C LEU A 111 -7.64 -7.24 -10.03
N ASN A 112 -8.69 -6.91 -10.78
CA ASN A 112 -8.84 -5.60 -11.41
C ASN A 112 -10.05 -4.88 -10.83
N VAL A 113 -9.88 -3.64 -10.40
CA VAL A 113 -10.97 -2.76 -9.99
C VAL A 113 -11.06 -1.60 -10.98
N ASP A 114 -12.14 -1.57 -11.75
CA ASP A 114 -12.40 -0.58 -12.80
C ASP A 114 -13.81 0.01 -12.67
N GLY A 115 -14.00 0.82 -11.64
CA GLY A 115 -15.17 1.65 -11.43
C GLY A 115 -16.14 1.16 -10.36
N GLY A 116 -15.94 -0.05 -9.82
CA GLY A 116 -16.69 -0.57 -8.68
C GLY A 116 -15.99 -0.35 -7.33
N SER A 117 -16.40 -1.10 -6.31
CA SER A 117 -15.83 -0.98 -4.95
C SER A 117 -15.55 -2.33 -4.29
N LEU A 118 -14.43 -2.39 -3.55
CA LEU A 118 -14.07 -3.49 -2.69
C LEU A 118 -13.88 -3.00 -1.25
N SER A 119 -14.58 -3.60 -0.30
CA SER A 119 -14.40 -3.34 1.13
C SER A 119 -13.95 -4.61 1.84
N VAL A 120 -12.73 -4.62 2.36
CA VAL A 120 -12.14 -5.74 3.08
C VAL A 120 -12.21 -5.46 4.57
N GLY A 121 -12.97 -6.27 5.30
CA GLY A 121 -13.15 -6.14 6.75
C GLY A 121 -11.95 -6.62 7.57
N GLY A 122 -11.09 -7.46 7.00
CA GLY A 122 -9.85 -7.94 7.61
C GLY A 122 -8.60 -7.56 6.81
N ASP A 123 -7.61 -8.46 6.79
CA ASP A 123 -6.39 -8.29 5.99
C ASP A 123 -6.68 -8.41 4.50
N PHE A 124 -5.95 -7.65 3.69
CA PHE A 124 -5.89 -7.80 2.24
C PHE A 124 -4.49 -8.29 1.84
N GLN A 125 -4.37 -9.51 1.32
CA GLN A 125 -3.07 -10.16 1.09
C GLN A 125 -2.85 -10.50 -0.38
N LEU A 126 -1.69 -10.13 -0.90
CA LEU A 126 -1.25 -10.38 -2.27
C LEU A 126 -0.02 -11.29 -2.24
N GLY A 127 -0.16 -12.51 -2.75
CA GLY A 127 0.94 -13.46 -2.88
C GLY A 127 1.55 -13.87 -1.54
N ARG A 128 0.73 -14.48 -0.68
CA ARG A 128 1.14 -14.77 0.71
C ARG A 128 2.16 -15.89 0.87
N PHE A 129 2.19 -16.90 0.00
CA PHE A 129 2.93 -18.15 0.26
C PHE A 129 3.72 -18.65 -0.94
N GLY A 130 4.87 -19.28 -0.65
CA GLY A 130 5.61 -20.08 -1.63
C GLY A 130 6.03 -19.28 -2.85
N THR A 131 5.68 -19.77 -4.03
CA THR A 131 5.99 -19.15 -5.34
C THR A 131 4.78 -18.49 -5.98
N ARG A 132 3.75 -18.14 -5.19
CA ARG A 132 2.50 -17.57 -5.67
C ARG A 132 2.67 -16.09 -5.98
N SER A 133 1.92 -15.58 -6.94
CA SER A 133 1.94 -14.17 -7.33
C SER A 133 0.55 -13.55 -7.25
N GLY A 134 0.38 -12.55 -6.40
CA GLY A 134 -0.86 -11.79 -6.30
C GLY A 134 -0.73 -10.44 -6.98
N ILE A 135 -1.52 -10.20 -8.02
CA ILE A 135 -1.48 -8.99 -8.83
C ILE A 135 -2.80 -8.24 -8.64
N VAL A 136 -2.72 -6.97 -8.27
CA VAL A 136 -3.88 -6.10 -8.10
C VAL A 136 -3.68 -4.82 -8.90
N THR A 137 -4.69 -4.46 -9.69
CA THR A 137 -4.74 -3.17 -10.39
C THR A 137 -6.01 -2.42 -9.99
N LEU A 138 -5.84 -1.22 -9.42
CA LEU A 138 -6.92 -0.25 -9.22
C LEU A 138 -6.84 0.80 -10.33
N ASN A 139 -7.73 0.70 -11.32
CA ASN A 139 -7.83 1.67 -12.42
C ASN A 139 -8.68 2.87 -12.02
N THR A 140 -9.89 2.59 -11.54
CA THR A 140 -10.87 3.56 -11.06
C THR A 140 -11.75 2.90 -9.99
N GLY A 141 -12.54 3.67 -9.24
CA GLY A 141 -13.37 3.13 -8.15
C GLY A 141 -12.63 3.18 -6.81
N SER A 142 -12.91 2.21 -5.92
CA SER A 142 -12.30 2.20 -4.59
C SER A 142 -11.94 0.82 -4.05
N ILE A 143 -10.90 0.79 -3.22
CA ILE A 143 -10.54 -0.33 -2.36
C ILE A 143 -10.39 0.21 -0.93
N THR A 144 -11.07 -0.40 0.03
CA THR A 144 -10.90 -0.12 1.45
C THR A 144 -10.43 -1.37 2.17
N ALA A 145 -9.26 -1.34 2.80
CA ALA A 145 -8.75 -2.40 3.64
C ALA A 145 -8.80 -1.97 5.12
N SER A 146 -9.63 -2.66 5.91
CA SER A 146 -9.80 -2.35 7.33
C SER A 146 -8.66 -2.91 8.19
N GLY A 147 -8.09 -4.06 7.80
CA GLY A 147 -6.89 -4.61 8.41
C GLY A 147 -5.63 -4.22 7.63
N GLN A 148 -4.62 -5.09 7.67
CA GLN A 148 -3.35 -4.84 6.98
C GLN A 148 -3.45 -5.16 5.50
N THR A 149 -2.89 -4.30 4.66
CA THR A 149 -2.55 -4.65 3.27
C THR A 149 -1.13 -5.21 3.23
N GLN A 150 -0.95 -6.40 2.65
CA GLN A 150 0.35 -7.06 2.56
C GLN A 150 0.63 -7.46 1.11
N ILE A 151 1.78 -7.02 0.62
CA ILE A 151 2.20 -7.18 -0.77
C ILE A 151 3.52 -7.97 -0.73
N GLY A 152 3.50 -9.26 -1.10
CA GLY A 152 4.66 -10.14 -0.93
C GLY A 152 4.98 -10.47 0.54
N GLY A 153 3.95 -10.66 1.36
CA GLY A 153 4.05 -10.71 2.83
C GLY A 153 4.17 -12.12 3.45
N TRP A 154 4.64 -12.16 4.72
CA TRP A 154 4.76 -13.29 5.69
C TRP A 154 5.43 -14.60 5.26
N ASN A 155 5.62 -14.78 3.97
CA ASN A 155 6.31 -15.90 3.36
C ASN A 155 6.86 -15.44 2.01
N THR A 156 7.43 -16.36 1.23
CA THR A 156 8.24 -16.03 0.03
C THR A 156 7.44 -15.67 -1.23
N GLY A 157 6.12 -15.50 -1.16
CA GLY A 157 5.30 -15.20 -2.34
C GLY A 157 5.52 -13.77 -2.85
N THR A 158 5.08 -13.46 -4.07
CA THR A 158 5.24 -12.13 -4.67
C THR A 158 3.92 -11.37 -4.75
N GLY A 159 3.94 -10.08 -4.46
CA GLY A 159 2.77 -9.21 -4.59
C GLY A 159 3.06 -8.00 -5.45
N ASP A 160 2.12 -7.63 -6.30
CA ASP A 160 2.17 -6.43 -7.12
C ASP A 160 0.85 -5.66 -6.97
N LEU A 161 0.90 -4.44 -6.43
CA LEU A 161 -0.23 -3.52 -6.37
C LEU A 161 0.07 -2.31 -7.25
N THR A 162 -0.76 -2.08 -8.26
CA THR A 162 -0.73 -0.88 -9.10
C THR A 162 -1.99 -0.05 -8.91
N ILE A 163 -1.82 1.25 -8.65
CA ILE A 163 -2.92 2.20 -8.52
C ILE A 163 -2.77 3.23 -9.66
N ASN A 164 -3.61 3.10 -10.68
CA ASN A 164 -3.68 4.01 -11.82
C ASN A 164 -4.64 5.18 -11.61
N GLY A 165 -5.50 5.09 -10.59
CA GLY A 165 -6.52 6.08 -10.26
C GLY A 165 -7.40 5.61 -9.10
N GLY A 166 -8.52 6.30 -8.86
CA GLY A 166 -9.43 5.95 -7.77
C GLY A 166 -8.87 6.24 -6.37
N THR A 167 -9.48 5.60 -5.37
CA THR A 167 -9.12 5.75 -3.95
C THR A 167 -8.84 4.40 -3.32
N TYR A 168 -7.63 4.23 -2.80
CA TYR A 168 -7.27 3.14 -1.91
C TYR A 168 -7.18 3.67 -0.48
N THR A 169 -7.94 3.12 0.45
CA THR A 169 -7.84 3.44 1.88
C THR A 169 -7.37 2.23 2.66
N ALA A 170 -6.32 2.37 3.46
CA ALA A 170 -5.87 1.32 4.37
C ALA A 170 -5.84 1.84 5.81
N ASN A 171 -6.56 1.19 6.72
CA ASN A 171 -6.73 1.74 8.07
C ASN A 171 -5.58 1.43 9.04
N GLU A 172 -4.87 0.32 8.84
CA GLU A 172 -3.77 -0.08 9.72
C GLU A 172 -2.40 0.17 9.11
N ARG A 173 -1.99 -0.68 8.17
CA ARG A 173 -0.67 -0.69 7.56
C ARG A 173 -0.76 -1.15 6.12
N VAL A 174 0.09 -0.59 5.26
CA VAL A 174 0.46 -1.19 3.98
C VAL A 174 1.90 -1.66 4.09
N ARG A 175 2.12 -2.95 3.84
CA ARG A 175 3.43 -3.60 3.92
C ARG A 175 3.86 -4.07 2.55
N VAL A 176 4.99 -3.58 2.08
CA VAL A 176 5.55 -3.87 0.76
C VAL A 176 6.84 -4.66 0.95
N GLY A 177 6.81 -5.96 0.65
CA GLY A 177 7.98 -6.83 0.76
C GLY A 177 8.42 -7.09 2.20
N VAL A 178 7.77 -8.03 2.90
CA VAL A 178 8.16 -8.38 4.30
C VAL A 178 8.99 -9.66 4.34
N THR A 179 8.65 -10.64 3.52
CA THR A 179 9.37 -11.94 3.50
C THR A 179 9.54 -12.43 2.07
N GLY A 180 8.58 -12.14 1.20
CA GLY A 180 8.72 -12.25 -0.24
C GLY A 180 8.84 -10.86 -0.87
N ALA A 181 8.91 -10.83 -2.20
CA ALA A 181 9.06 -9.58 -2.93
C ALA A 181 7.70 -8.88 -3.08
N GLY A 182 7.64 -7.60 -2.77
CA GLY A 182 6.46 -6.77 -2.93
C GLY A 182 6.74 -5.51 -3.73
N ALA A 183 5.83 -5.15 -4.63
CA ALA A 183 5.86 -3.88 -5.34
C ALA A 183 4.54 -3.11 -5.20
N LEU A 184 4.65 -1.83 -4.86
CA LEU A 184 3.56 -0.86 -4.87
C LEU A 184 3.90 0.25 -5.87
N THR A 185 3.09 0.39 -6.92
CA THR A 185 3.22 1.45 -7.92
C THR A 185 2.00 2.36 -7.93
N MET A 186 2.22 3.65 -7.76
CA MET A 186 1.21 4.72 -7.81
C MET A 186 1.42 5.57 -9.07
N ASN A 187 0.50 5.48 -10.03
CA ASN A 187 0.53 6.30 -11.26
C ASN A 187 -0.40 7.52 -11.17
N ALA A 188 -1.52 7.41 -10.46
CA ALA A 188 -2.39 8.53 -10.10
C ALA A 188 -3.31 8.12 -8.92
N GLY A 189 -4.33 8.93 -8.63
CA GLY A 189 -5.32 8.64 -7.58
C GLY A 189 -4.81 8.95 -6.17
N THR A 190 -5.45 8.33 -5.18
CA THR A 190 -5.14 8.53 -3.76
C THR A 190 -4.89 7.18 -3.09
N LEU A 191 -3.79 7.08 -2.35
CA LEU A 191 -3.58 6.07 -1.33
C LEU A 191 -3.58 6.76 0.03
N ASP A 192 -4.59 6.48 0.85
CA ASP A 192 -4.80 7.12 2.14
C ASP A 192 -4.66 6.11 3.28
N LEU A 193 -3.64 6.32 4.10
CA LEU A 193 -3.37 5.59 5.32
C LEU A 193 -3.55 6.46 6.57
N THR A 194 -4.17 7.63 6.49
CA THR A 194 -4.34 8.55 7.64
C THR A 194 -5.42 8.12 8.63
N GLY A 195 -5.56 6.79 8.80
CA GLY A 195 -6.65 6.10 9.47
C GLY A 195 -6.92 6.60 10.89
N GLN A 196 -8.18 6.46 11.29
CA GLN A 196 -8.63 6.86 12.62
C GLN A 196 -8.17 5.89 13.73
N TRP A 197 -7.92 4.61 13.38
CA TRP A 197 -7.82 3.51 14.36
C TRP A 197 -6.53 2.68 14.30
N GLY A 198 -5.65 2.94 13.33
CA GLY A 198 -4.37 2.26 13.18
C GLY A 198 -3.21 3.25 13.07
N PRO A 199 -1.95 2.75 13.05
CA PRO A 199 -0.77 3.60 13.00
C PRO A 199 -0.59 4.28 11.63
N GLY A 200 -1.38 3.90 10.61
CA GLY A 200 -1.37 4.56 9.32
C GLY A 200 -0.04 4.49 8.59
N THR A 201 0.61 3.33 8.66
CA THR A 201 2.02 3.18 8.28
C THR A 201 2.17 2.54 6.90
N LEU A 202 2.99 3.16 6.04
CA LEU A 202 3.57 2.52 4.87
C LEU A 202 4.96 1.97 5.24
N GLU A 203 5.11 0.65 5.20
CA GLU A 203 6.34 -0.07 5.49
C GLU A 203 6.88 -0.69 4.19
N VAL A 204 8.13 -0.40 3.82
CA VAL A 204 8.77 -0.91 2.60
C VAL A 204 10.04 -1.66 2.95
N GLY A 205 10.10 -2.95 2.63
CA GLY A 205 11.28 -3.79 2.90
C GLY A 205 11.55 -4.02 4.39
N ASN A 206 10.56 -3.84 5.27
CA ASN A 206 10.71 -4.06 6.72
C ASN A 206 10.66 -5.56 7.08
N GLY A 207 11.59 -6.33 6.53
CA GLY A 207 11.76 -7.75 6.82
C GLY A 207 12.85 -8.38 5.95
N ALA A 208 12.75 -9.68 5.71
CA ALA A 208 13.72 -10.43 4.88
C ALA A 208 13.35 -10.45 3.38
N GLY A 209 12.25 -9.81 3.00
CA GLY A 209 11.79 -9.72 1.62
C GLY A 209 12.10 -8.35 1.01
N ASP A 210 12.08 -8.27 -0.32
CA ASP A 210 12.40 -7.06 -1.05
C ASP A 210 11.16 -6.19 -1.25
N GLY A 211 11.21 -4.93 -0.81
CA GLY A 211 10.14 -3.96 -0.97
C GLY A 211 10.48 -2.88 -1.99
N LEU A 212 9.58 -2.67 -2.97
CA LEU A 212 9.67 -1.57 -3.93
C LEU A 212 8.41 -0.70 -3.86
N PHE A 213 8.58 0.59 -3.56
CA PHE A 213 7.54 1.60 -3.67
C PHE A 213 7.90 2.62 -4.77
N VAL A 214 7.00 2.84 -5.71
CA VAL A 214 7.18 3.81 -6.80
C VAL A 214 5.98 4.75 -6.85
N LEU A 215 6.24 6.05 -6.74
CA LEU A 215 5.26 7.12 -6.87
C LEU A 215 5.55 7.94 -8.13
N ASN A 216 4.81 7.67 -9.21
CA ASN A 216 4.87 8.42 -10.46
C ASN A 216 3.87 9.58 -10.50
N GLY A 217 2.76 9.47 -9.76
CA GLY A 217 1.72 10.50 -9.71
C GLY A 217 0.65 10.20 -8.66
N GLY A 218 -0.25 11.16 -8.42
CA GLY A 218 -1.27 11.09 -7.39
C GLY A 218 -0.78 11.53 -6.01
N THR A 219 -1.49 11.11 -4.97
CA THR A 219 -1.18 11.44 -3.57
C THR A 219 -1.14 10.19 -2.72
N VAL A 220 -0.06 10.03 -1.94
CA VAL A 220 0.07 9.04 -0.88
C VAL A 220 0.10 9.79 0.44
N SER A 221 -0.90 9.58 1.28
CA SER A 221 -0.98 10.20 2.62
C SER A 221 -0.80 9.12 3.67
N VAL A 222 0.20 9.28 4.53
CA VAL A 222 0.51 8.34 5.61
C VAL A 222 0.68 9.08 6.93
N ASP A 223 0.39 8.41 8.03
CA ASP A 223 0.77 8.93 9.34
C ASP A 223 2.24 8.62 9.63
N LEU A 224 2.76 7.49 9.13
CA LEU A 224 4.15 7.05 9.25
C LEU A 224 4.68 6.42 7.96
N PHE A 225 5.94 6.68 7.65
CA PHE A 225 6.69 6.05 6.58
C PHE A 225 7.96 5.40 7.13
N SER A 226 8.18 4.12 6.82
CA SER A 226 9.32 3.36 7.32
C SER A 226 9.90 2.44 6.24
N MET A 227 11.22 2.39 6.18
CA MET A 227 11.98 1.54 5.26
C MET A 227 13.13 0.82 5.96
N ASP A 228 13.27 -0.46 5.61
CA ASP A 228 14.36 -1.37 6.02
C ASP A 228 14.68 -1.39 7.53
N ASP A 229 13.67 -1.32 8.39
CA ASP A 229 13.90 -1.24 9.85
C ASP A 229 14.59 -2.51 10.44
N THR A 230 14.68 -3.60 9.66
CA THR A 230 15.29 -4.86 10.11
C THR A 230 16.61 -5.22 9.44
N ALA A 231 17.05 -4.50 8.39
CA ALA A 231 18.31 -4.74 7.67
C ALA A 231 18.49 -6.20 7.20
N ALA A 232 17.44 -6.80 6.62
CA ALA A 232 17.43 -8.23 6.27
C ALA A 232 17.03 -8.53 4.82
N GLY A 233 16.40 -7.58 4.14
CA GLY A 233 16.05 -7.60 2.72
C GLY A 233 16.31 -6.21 2.13
N SER A 234 15.97 -5.98 0.87
CA SER A 234 16.20 -4.66 0.26
C SER A 234 14.95 -3.78 0.28
N ALA A 235 15.13 -2.48 0.56
CA ALA A 235 14.05 -1.50 0.49
C ALA A 235 14.37 -0.37 -0.51
N ARG A 236 13.44 -0.11 -1.43
CA ARG A 236 13.57 0.99 -2.39
C ARG A 236 12.29 1.78 -2.52
N ALA A 237 12.41 3.09 -2.43
CA ALA A 237 11.31 4.03 -2.63
C ALA A 237 11.71 5.08 -3.65
N GLU A 238 10.90 5.25 -4.69
CA GLU A 238 11.12 6.23 -5.76
C GLU A 238 9.98 7.23 -5.82
N ILE A 239 10.27 8.50 -5.55
CA ILE A 239 9.30 9.61 -5.63
C ILE A 239 9.51 10.33 -6.96
N ASN A 240 9.12 9.67 -8.05
CA ASN A 240 9.32 10.11 -9.43
C ASN A 240 8.36 11.23 -9.87
N GLY A 241 7.22 11.37 -9.19
CA GLY A 241 6.21 12.40 -9.35
C GLY A 241 5.24 12.40 -8.16
N GLY A 242 4.10 13.08 -8.29
CA GLY A 242 3.07 13.09 -7.24
C GLY A 242 3.51 13.70 -5.91
N LEU A 243 2.73 13.40 -4.86
CA LEU A 243 2.94 13.86 -3.49
C LEU A 243 2.95 12.69 -2.51
N LEU A 244 4.06 12.51 -1.78
CA LEU A 244 4.11 11.70 -0.55
C LEU A 244 3.96 12.63 0.65
N GLN A 245 2.88 12.50 1.40
CA GLN A 245 2.57 13.32 2.57
C GLN A 245 2.63 12.50 3.85
N ILE A 246 3.44 12.94 4.83
CA ILE A 246 3.69 12.27 6.10
C ILE A 246 3.19 13.16 7.24
N ARG A 247 2.13 12.73 7.92
CA ARG A 247 1.37 13.56 8.88
C ARG A 247 1.89 13.59 10.32
N ASN A 248 2.85 12.73 10.68
CA ASN A 248 3.45 12.66 12.02
C ASN A 248 2.43 12.54 13.17
N LYS A 249 1.28 11.89 12.96
CA LYS A 249 0.19 11.85 13.95
C LYS A 249 0.54 11.12 15.24
N TRP A 250 1.42 10.11 15.17
CA TRP A 250 1.67 9.19 16.29
C TRP A 250 3.09 9.21 16.85
N SER A 251 4.06 9.80 16.13
CA SER A 251 5.46 9.82 16.54
C SER A 251 6.23 10.96 15.86
N ASP A 252 7.21 11.51 16.58
CA ASP A 252 8.22 12.42 16.01
C ASP A 252 9.20 11.67 15.08
N ASP A 253 9.22 10.33 15.12
CA ASP A 253 10.02 9.44 14.25
C ASP A 253 9.21 8.87 13.07
N ALA A 254 8.19 9.60 12.62
CA ALA A 254 7.27 9.16 11.57
C ALA A 254 7.89 9.07 10.15
N PHE A 255 9.18 9.39 9.99
CA PHE A 255 9.96 9.08 8.79
C PHE A 255 11.23 8.34 9.20
N THR A 256 11.36 7.09 8.76
CA THR A 256 12.54 6.26 9.02
C THR A 256 13.03 5.65 7.71
N VAL A 257 14.29 5.91 7.37
CA VAL A 257 15.02 5.21 6.30
C VAL A 257 16.27 4.64 6.96
N ALA A 258 16.28 3.32 7.18
CA ALA A 258 17.37 2.66 7.88
C ALA A 258 18.69 2.67 7.10
N ASN A 259 19.79 2.41 7.80
CA ASN A 259 21.16 2.70 7.37
C ASN A 259 21.87 1.53 6.65
N ASP A 260 21.13 0.54 6.12
CA ASP A 260 21.76 -0.60 5.43
C ASP A 260 21.75 -0.40 3.91
N ASP A 261 20.83 -1.05 3.18
CA ASP A 261 20.74 -0.98 1.72
C ASP A 261 19.50 -0.19 1.22
N ALA A 262 18.84 0.52 2.14
CA ALA A 262 17.65 1.30 1.83
C ALA A 262 17.96 2.46 0.87
N GLU A 263 17.27 2.48 -0.27
CA GLU A 263 17.39 3.52 -1.28
C GLU A 263 16.12 4.39 -1.31
N PHE A 264 16.21 5.63 -0.81
CA PHE A 264 15.15 6.63 -0.95
C PHE A 264 15.53 7.64 -2.05
N PHE A 265 14.89 7.53 -3.21
CA PHE A 265 15.17 8.34 -4.39
C PHE A 265 14.11 9.42 -4.61
N ILE A 266 14.55 10.67 -4.79
CA ILE A 266 13.71 11.81 -5.16
C ILE A 266 13.92 12.17 -6.64
N GLY A 267 12.87 11.95 -7.44
CA GLY A 267 12.78 12.36 -8.83
C GLY A 267 12.08 13.71 -8.99
N ASN A 268 11.02 13.76 -9.83
CA ASN A 268 10.20 14.96 -10.00
C ASN A 268 9.03 15.06 -8.99
N GLY A 269 8.96 14.15 -8.01
CA GLY A 269 7.93 14.16 -6.98
C GLY A 269 8.25 15.08 -5.81
N VAL A 270 7.27 15.18 -4.91
CA VAL A 270 7.37 16.01 -3.69
C VAL A 270 7.15 15.14 -2.47
N VAL A 271 7.99 15.33 -1.46
CA VAL A 271 7.80 14.78 -0.12
C VAL A 271 7.43 15.92 0.82
N GLU A 272 6.32 15.79 1.51
CA GLU A 272 5.86 16.74 2.53
C GLU A 272 5.76 16.02 3.87
N ARG A 273 6.32 16.62 4.92
CA ARG A 273 6.23 16.12 6.28
C ARG A 273 5.74 17.22 7.22
N ASP A 274 4.72 16.94 8.01
CA ASP A 274 4.17 17.90 8.98
C ASP A 274 5.24 18.30 10.03
N GLY A 275 5.41 19.60 10.29
CA GLY A 275 6.40 20.12 11.25
C GLY A 275 7.81 20.31 10.69
N ASP A 276 8.67 20.94 11.50
CA ASP A 276 10.07 21.24 11.14
C ASP A 276 10.94 19.98 11.23
N SER A 277 11.43 19.55 10.08
CA SER A 277 12.11 18.28 9.83
C SER A 277 13.44 18.47 9.10
N ILE A 278 13.93 19.70 9.01
CA ILE A 278 15.12 20.03 8.23
C ILE A 278 16.31 19.21 8.69
N SER A 279 16.56 19.16 10.01
CA SER A 279 17.70 18.43 10.59
C SER A 279 17.66 16.92 10.31
N LEU A 280 16.47 16.34 10.28
CA LEU A 280 16.26 14.93 9.98
C LEU A 280 16.55 14.64 8.50
N PHE A 281 16.06 15.46 7.57
CA PHE A 281 16.40 15.31 6.16
C PHE A 281 17.88 15.57 5.88
N THR A 282 18.49 16.57 6.53
CA THR A 282 19.95 16.78 6.45
C THR A 282 20.72 15.54 6.85
N SER A 283 20.35 14.94 7.98
CA SER A 283 21.04 13.74 8.49
C SER A 283 20.91 12.57 7.52
N ALA A 284 19.73 12.37 6.92
CA ALA A 284 19.50 11.30 5.95
C ALA A 284 20.24 11.53 4.61
N VAL A 285 20.36 12.78 4.16
CA VAL A 285 21.17 13.14 2.98
C VAL A 285 22.65 12.93 3.26
N ASP A 286 23.16 13.41 4.41
CA ASP A 286 24.58 13.27 4.78
C ASP A 286 25.00 11.81 4.97
N ALA A 287 24.07 10.95 5.41
CA ALA A 287 24.26 9.51 5.52
C ALA A 287 24.27 8.80 4.14
N GLY A 288 23.76 9.44 3.09
CA GLY A 288 23.62 8.85 1.76
C GLY A 288 22.34 8.04 1.55
N ASN A 289 21.41 8.05 2.52
CA ASN A 289 20.15 7.31 2.44
C ASN A 289 19.17 7.96 1.45
N ILE A 290 19.34 9.26 1.19
CA ILE A 290 18.55 10.02 0.21
C ILE A 290 19.41 10.35 -1.00
N THR A 291 18.95 9.92 -2.18
CA THR A 291 19.52 10.28 -3.47
C THR A 291 18.50 11.03 -4.30
N TRP A 292 18.96 11.80 -5.30
CA TRP A 292 18.05 12.56 -6.15
C TRP A 292 18.62 12.74 -7.56
N ASP A 293 17.72 12.78 -8.52
CA ASP A 293 17.98 13.22 -9.88
C ASP A 293 16.65 13.68 -10.49
N SER A 294 16.59 14.93 -10.95
CA SER A 294 15.35 15.54 -11.41
C SER A 294 15.55 16.14 -12.77
N SER A 295 14.58 15.93 -13.65
CA SER A 295 14.47 16.59 -14.95
C SER A 295 13.65 17.88 -14.90
N SER A 296 12.99 18.13 -13.76
CA SER A 296 12.10 19.27 -13.57
C SER A 296 12.91 20.56 -13.37
N THR A 297 12.48 21.65 -13.99
CA THR A 297 12.97 23.01 -13.68
C THR A 297 12.02 23.76 -12.74
N THR A 298 10.95 23.11 -12.27
CA THR A 298 9.94 23.73 -11.43
C THR A 298 10.43 23.85 -10.00
N MET A 299 10.56 25.09 -9.54
CA MET A 299 10.75 25.41 -8.12
C MET A 299 9.39 25.52 -7.42
N LEU A 300 9.27 24.97 -6.21
CA LEU A 300 8.05 25.13 -5.40
C LEU A 300 8.01 26.47 -4.68
N THR A 301 9.17 27.04 -4.36
CA THR A 301 9.35 28.32 -3.68
C THR A 301 10.70 28.94 -4.07
N GLU A 302 10.82 30.27 -3.95
CA GLU A 302 12.07 30.99 -4.19
C GLU A 302 12.99 31.05 -2.95
N ASN A 303 12.44 30.71 -1.78
CA ASN A 303 13.17 30.60 -0.53
C ASN A 303 13.25 29.14 -0.12
N TRP A 304 14.40 28.71 0.39
CA TRP A 304 14.58 27.39 0.98
C TRP A 304 15.56 27.50 2.13
N ASP A 305 15.41 26.63 3.13
CA ASP A 305 16.30 26.63 4.29
C ASP A 305 17.64 25.96 3.98
N VAL A 306 17.60 24.82 3.29
CA VAL A 306 18.81 24.06 2.91
C VAL A 306 18.70 23.46 1.51
N SER A 307 19.86 23.23 0.90
CA SER A 307 19.94 22.63 -0.43
C SER A 307 21.20 21.80 -0.61
N TYR A 308 21.13 20.77 -1.44
CA TYR A 308 22.21 19.82 -1.66
C TYR A 308 22.48 19.61 -3.16
N THR A 309 23.75 19.51 -3.53
CA THR A 309 24.19 19.26 -4.91
C THR A 309 24.82 17.88 -5.02
N ASN A 310 24.44 17.12 -6.05
CA ASN A 310 24.99 15.78 -6.33
C ASN A 310 26.06 15.78 -7.45
N GLY A 311 26.33 16.95 -8.05
CA GLY A 311 27.27 17.10 -9.17
C GLY A 311 26.71 16.73 -10.55
N THR A 312 25.44 16.31 -10.67
CA THR A 312 24.79 16.00 -11.97
C THR A 312 24.04 17.18 -12.57
N GLY A 313 23.81 18.25 -11.80
CA GLY A 313 23.10 19.45 -12.21
C GLY A 313 21.76 19.65 -11.49
N SER A 314 21.19 18.58 -10.94
CA SER A 314 20.00 18.66 -10.08
C SER A 314 20.38 19.06 -8.65
N ILE A 315 19.54 19.90 -8.04
CA ILE A 315 19.66 20.32 -6.65
C ILE A 315 18.45 19.78 -5.89
N LEU A 316 18.70 19.20 -4.72
CA LEU A 316 17.67 18.86 -3.75
C LEU A 316 17.45 20.06 -2.85
N PHE A 317 16.21 20.52 -2.73
CA PHE A 317 15.80 21.61 -1.86
C PHE A 317 14.99 21.04 -0.71
N VAL A 318 15.20 21.60 0.48
CA VAL A 318 14.40 21.33 1.66
C VAL A 318 14.04 22.66 2.30
N ASP A 319 12.75 22.85 2.55
CA ASP A 319 12.18 24.08 3.05
C ASP A 319 11.15 23.78 4.14
N TYR A 320 11.12 24.58 5.19
CA TYR A 320 10.07 24.58 6.19
C TYR A 320 9.19 25.82 6.05
N ASN A 321 7.89 25.58 5.92
CA ASN A 321 6.83 26.58 6.05
C ASN A 321 6.69 27.61 4.89
N ASP A 322 7.62 27.71 3.94
CA ASP A 322 7.46 28.60 2.77
C ASP A 322 6.76 27.88 1.60
N ALA A 323 7.13 26.64 1.29
CA ALA A 323 6.50 25.82 0.24
C ALA A 323 5.10 25.35 0.65
N THR A 324 5.00 24.77 1.86
CA THR A 324 3.73 24.38 2.49
C THR A 324 3.74 24.83 3.95
N ALA A 325 2.77 25.65 4.33
CA ALA A 325 2.66 26.17 5.69
C ALA A 325 2.52 25.03 6.73
N GLY A 326 3.36 25.06 7.75
CA GLY A 326 3.39 24.05 8.82
C GLY A 326 4.07 22.73 8.47
N SER A 327 4.67 22.60 7.28
CA SER A 327 5.33 21.37 6.83
C SER A 327 6.75 21.63 6.34
N THR A 328 7.61 20.63 6.48
CA THR A 328 8.87 20.56 5.74
C THR A 328 8.64 19.88 4.40
N THR A 329 9.02 20.54 3.32
CA THR A 329 8.83 20.09 1.95
C THR A 329 10.19 19.83 1.31
N MET A 330 10.33 18.69 0.64
CA MET A 330 11.53 18.27 -0.07
C MET A 330 11.20 17.98 -1.53
N TRP A 331 11.97 18.57 -2.45
CA TRP A 331 11.84 18.38 -3.90
C TRP A 331 13.19 18.56 -4.60
N ALA A 332 13.34 17.93 -5.76
CA ALA A 332 14.53 18.10 -6.60
C ALA A 332 14.19 18.87 -7.89
N ALA A 333 15.06 19.80 -8.27
CA ALA A 333 14.92 20.58 -9.50
C ALA A 333 16.28 20.95 -10.12
N ILE A 334 16.27 21.25 -11.41
CA ILE A 334 17.39 21.84 -12.15
C ILE A 334 17.22 23.37 -12.10
N PRO A 335 18.13 24.12 -11.45
CA PRO A 335 18.05 25.57 -11.43
C PRO A 335 18.19 26.11 -12.86
N GLU A 336 17.41 27.12 -13.21
CA GLU A 336 17.59 27.80 -14.49
C GLU A 336 19.02 28.40 -14.59
N PRO A 337 19.59 28.54 -15.80
CA PRO A 337 20.97 29.00 -15.99
C PRO A 337 21.31 30.35 -15.32
N ALA A 338 20.32 31.22 -15.13
CA ALA A 338 20.50 32.48 -14.41
C ALA A 338 20.76 32.28 -12.90
N THR A 339 20.13 31.28 -12.29
CA THR A 339 20.24 30.94 -10.87
C THR A 339 21.58 30.27 -10.55
N LEU A 340 22.12 29.48 -11.49
CA LEU A 340 23.45 28.86 -11.36
C LEU A 340 24.57 29.90 -11.18
N GLY A 341 24.46 31.06 -11.84
CA GLY A 341 25.41 32.17 -11.66
C GLY A 341 25.42 32.72 -10.22
N LEU A 342 24.25 32.73 -9.56
CA LEU A 342 24.10 33.22 -8.19
C LEU A 342 24.53 32.17 -7.15
N VAL A 343 24.15 30.90 -7.34
CA VAL A 343 24.54 29.80 -6.44
C VAL A 343 26.05 29.57 -6.46
N ALA A 344 26.68 29.59 -7.64
CA ALA A 344 28.14 29.50 -7.76
C ALA A 344 28.84 30.67 -7.06
N ALA A 345 28.27 31.88 -7.14
CA ALA A 345 28.80 33.05 -6.42
C ALA A 345 28.66 32.89 -4.90
N MET A 346 27.52 32.39 -4.40
CA MET A 346 27.30 32.17 -2.96
C MET A 346 28.13 31.04 -2.38
N GLY A 347 28.24 29.89 -3.07
CA GLY A 347 29.12 28.79 -2.67
C GLY A 347 30.59 29.19 -2.67
N GLY A 348 31.01 29.99 -3.65
CA GLY A 348 32.34 30.61 -3.69
C GLY A 348 32.59 31.54 -2.51
N ILE A 349 31.61 32.37 -2.13
CA ILE A 349 31.70 33.27 -0.97
C ILE A 349 31.78 32.47 0.35
N MET A 350 30.98 31.41 0.54
CA MET A 350 31.06 30.58 1.74
C MET A 350 32.40 29.85 1.88
N LEU A 351 32.98 29.37 0.78
CA LEU A 351 34.33 28.80 0.76
C LEU A 351 35.42 29.85 1.09
N MET A 352 35.28 31.09 0.61
CA MET A 352 36.20 32.17 0.96
C MET A 352 36.08 32.60 2.42
N VAL A 353 34.87 32.66 2.98
CA VAL A 353 34.63 32.97 4.39
C VAL A 353 35.21 31.89 5.30
N ARG A 354 35.02 30.60 5.00
CA ARG A 354 35.64 29.50 5.75
C ARG A 354 37.18 29.57 5.75
N ARG A 355 37.77 30.03 4.64
CA ARG A 355 39.23 30.20 4.53
C ARG A 355 39.75 31.45 5.27
N ALA A 356 38.93 32.48 5.41
CA ALA A 356 39.27 33.69 6.14
C ALA A 356 39.20 33.52 7.68
N PHE A 357 38.40 32.58 8.18
CA PHE A 357 38.22 32.31 9.62
C PHE A 357 38.98 31.07 10.15
N MET A 358 39.84 30.45 9.33
CA MET A 358 40.76 29.37 9.74
C MET A 358 42.23 29.85 9.89
N LEU A 359 42.46 31.16 9.98
CA LEU A 359 43.73 31.78 10.39
C LEU A 359 43.53 32.50 11.74
#